data_AF-A0A0C2FB64-F1
#
_entry.id   AF-A0A0C2FB64-F1
#
_cell.length_a   1.000
_cell.length_b   1.000
_cell.length_c   1.000
_cell.angle_alpha   90.00
_cell.angle_beta   90.00
_cell.angle_gamma   90.00
#
_symmetry.space_group_name_H-M   'P 1'
#
loop_
_entity.id
_entity.type
_entity.pdbx_description
1 polymer ?
#
loop_
_entity_poly.entity_id
_entity_poly.type
_entity_poly.pdbx_seq_one_letter_code
_entity_poly.pdbx_strand_id
1 'polypeptide(L)'
;MIADTVLVFPRSSTTTVPAALAAETLLRDDRMPVKVNGQWMFLSQDEMVELRKRNDIGTAVTTAPGTAGETKGDATTVTPTTKTTRTAASSPLPSFFDSSLASNFSNDSACPAFINSFLTNPTFKQCYPFSLLLQGSRSFFQAEKSLVSITQVLDATCAANATFCTSYLNRLATNLTDAANCGADYKLGNSIVVQAYDGMIGYQPLYAASCLTDPDTGAYCFANAITNLTTTANVYFYYLPLNSSLPTSGSEPSCNWCLKQTMAVYRSAAADRKKPIASTYLSAAQQVDTICGPAFVNDTLPAAIVSNAASLAKGPSLHWLAPALLISVAAYLI
;
A
#
# COMPACT_ATOMS: atom_id res chain seq x y z
N MET A 1 51.56 36.55 -35.43
CA MET A 1 50.10 36.77 -35.46
C MET A 1 49.46 35.84 -34.44
N ILE A 2 48.43 36.34 -33.74
CA ILE A 2 47.51 35.65 -32.82
C ILE A 2 48.11 35.39 -31.43
N ALA A 3 47.47 35.71 -30.30
CA ALA A 3 46.60 36.79 -29.83
C ALA A 3 46.43 36.49 -28.33
N ASP A 4 46.47 37.51 -27.49
CA ASP A 4 46.08 37.44 -26.08
C ASP A 4 44.65 36.95 -25.93
N THR A 5 44.40 35.94 -25.08
CA THR A 5 43.07 35.73 -24.51
C THR A 5 43.18 35.36 -23.04
N VAL A 6 43.04 36.40 -22.23
CA VAL A 6 42.79 36.37 -20.79
C VAL A 6 41.50 35.58 -20.52
N LEU A 7 41.56 34.63 -19.57
CA LEU A 7 40.40 33.94 -19.04
C LEU A 7 39.46 34.93 -18.32
N VAL A 8 38.32 35.19 -18.94
CA VAL A 8 37.22 35.96 -18.36
C VAL A 8 36.42 35.05 -17.44
N PHE A 9 36.47 35.32 -16.13
CA PHE A 9 35.52 34.79 -15.16
C PHE A 9 34.19 35.56 -15.29
N PRO A 10 33.03 34.92 -15.48
CA PRO A 10 31.75 35.61 -15.39
C PRO A 10 31.51 36.04 -13.94
N ARG A 11 31.38 37.36 -13.79
CA ARG A 11 31.04 38.09 -12.57
C ARG A 11 29.66 37.64 -12.08
N SER A 12 29.56 37.27 -10.81
CA SER A 12 28.29 36.97 -10.14
C SER A 12 27.34 38.17 -10.24
N SER A 13 26.25 38.00 -10.97
CA SER A 13 25.10 38.89 -10.88
C SER A 13 24.36 38.55 -9.59
N THR A 14 24.52 39.38 -8.55
CA THR A 14 23.57 39.46 -7.45
C THR A 14 22.25 39.97 -7.99
N THR A 15 21.42 39.06 -8.48
CA THR A 15 19.99 39.33 -8.67
C THR A 15 19.35 39.24 -7.30
N THR A 16 19.09 40.40 -6.70
CA THR A 16 18.11 40.55 -5.62
C THR A 16 16.80 39.92 -6.08
N VAL A 17 16.51 38.72 -5.57
CA VAL A 17 15.19 38.10 -5.74
C VAL A 17 14.23 38.92 -4.87
N PRO A 18 13.22 39.57 -5.46
CA PRO A 18 12.22 40.28 -4.67
C PRO A 18 11.50 39.27 -3.76
N ALA A 19 11.39 39.62 -2.48
CA ALA A 19 10.63 38.89 -1.48
C ALA A 19 9.12 38.94 -1.80
N ALA A 20 8.71 38.18 -2.81
CA ALA A 20 7.32 38.04 -3.23
C ALA A 20 7.13 36.79 -4.11
N LEU A 21 7.43 35.62 -3.57
CA LEU A 21 6.80 34.36 -3.97
C LEU A 21 6.22 33.80 -2.67
N ALA A 22 5.01 34.27 -2.36
CA ALA A 22 3.79 33.52 -2.60
C ALA A 22 3.79 32.28 -1.72
N ALA A 23 2.93 32.31 -0.70
CA ALA A 23 2.52 31.13 0.03
C ALA A 23 2.14 30.07 -1.00
N GLU A 24 3.00 29.07 -1.21
CA GLU A 24 2.62 27.86 -1.90
C GLU A 24 1.49 27.27 -1.09
N THR A 25 0.28 27.37 -1.63
CA THR A 25 -0.88 26.65 -1.14
C THR A 25 -0.49 25.20 -1.10
N LEU A 26 -0.25 24.66 0.10
CA LEU A 26 0.04 23.24 0.30
C LEU A 26 -1.12 22.49 -0.37
N LEU A 27 -0.85 21.84 -1.51
CA LEU A 27 -1.84 21.04 -2.24
C LEU A 27 -2.12 19.81 -1.38
N ARG A 28 -2.95 20.02 -0.37
CA ARG A 28 -3.43 18.98 0.51
C ARG A 28 -4.50 18.23 -0.27
N ASP A 29 -4.13 17.07 -0.78
CA ASP A 29 -5.09 16.15 -1.35
C ASP A 29 -6.09 15.76 -0.26
N ASP A 30 -7.35 16.14 -0.45
CA ASP A 30 -8.45 15.97 0.49
C ASP A 30 -9.36 14.78 0.14
N ARG A 31 -8.96 13.99 -0.86
CA ARG A 31 -9.71 12.79 -1.26
C ARG A 31 -9.68 11.75 -0.16
N MET A 32 -10.84 11.16 0.11
CA MET A 32 -10.98 10.10 1.11
C MET A 32 -11.29 8.76 0.44
N PRO A 33 -10.81 7.64 1.00
CA PRO A 33 -11.20 6.31 0.54
C PRO A 33 -12.67 6.06 0.89
N VAL A 34 -13.50 5.85 -0.12
CA VAL A 34 -14.92 5.52 -0.01
C VAL A 34 -15.20 4.20 -0.71
N LYS A 35 -16.05 3.36 -0.12
CA LYS A 35 -16.47 2.10 -0.73
C LYS A 35 -17.71 2.32 -1.60
N VAL A 36 -17.58 2.10 -2.91
CA VAL A 36 -18.66 2.20 -3.89
C VAL A 36 -18.79 0.87 -4.62
N ASN A 37 -19.98 0.25 -4.57
CA ASN A 37 -20.26 -1.05 -5.21
C ASN A 37 -19.27 -2.17 -4.83
N GLY A 38 -18.80 -2.20 -3.58
CA GLY A 38 -17.85 -3.22 -3.12
C GLY A 38 -16.38 -2.90 -3.39
N GLN A 39 -16.07 -1.83 -4.13
CA GLN A 39 -14.72 -1.40 -4.48
C GLN A 39 -14.35 -0.12 -3.73
N TRP A 40 -13.11 -0.03 -3.26
CA TRP A 40 -12.62 1.20 -2.63
C TRP A 40 -12.16 2.18 -3.71
N MET A 41 -12.46 3.46 -3.54
CA MET A 41 -12.03 4.51 -4.45
C MET A 41 -11.76 5.80 -3.69
N PHE A 42 -10.77 6.56 -4.16
CA PHE A 42 -10.49 7.88 -3.64
C PHE A 42 -11.36 8.90 -4.37
N LEU A 43 -12.17 9.62 -3.61
CA LEU A 43 -13.10 10.62 -4.12
C LEU A 43 -12.86 11.94 -3.42
N SER A 44 -12.94 13.03 -4.18
CA SER A 44 -12.95 14.38 -3.63
C SER A 44 -14.22 14.64 -2.82
N GLN A 45 -14.21 15.67 -1.98
CA GLN A 45 -15.39 16.06 -1.18
C GLN A 45 -16.61 16.30 -2.08
N ASP A 46 -16.43 16.89 -3.26
CA ASP A 46 -17.51 17.18 -4.21
C ASP A 46 -18.07 15.90 -4.86
N GLU A 47 -17.21 14.96 -5.23
CA GLU A 47 -17.63 13.65 -5.76
C GLU A 47 -18.36 12.82 -4.70
N MET A 48 -17.93 12.90 -3.43
CA MET A 48 -18.62 12.27 -2.31
C MET A 48 -20.01 12.88 -2.06
N VAL A 49 -20.14 14.20 -2.13
CA VAL A 49 -21.43 14.88 -2.01
C VAL A 49 -22.36 14.44 -3.15
N GLU A 50 -21.84 14.30 -4.36
CA GLU A 50 -22.62 13.86 -5.52
C GLU A 50 -23.05 12.38 -5.40
N LEU A 51 -22.19 11.50 -4.91
CA LEU A 51 -22.58 10.12 -4.58
C LEU A 51 -23.63 10.07 -3.47
N ARG A 52 -23.50 10.89 -2.43
CA ARG A 52 -24.51 10.99 -1.37
C ARG A 52 -25.84 11.44 -1.94
N LYS A 53 -25.88 12.47 -2.78
CA LYS A 53 -27.11 12.91 -3.48
C LYS A 53 -27.73 11.81 -4.32
N ARG A 54 -26.94 11.01 -5.04
CA ARG A 54 -27.44 9.85 -5.81
C ARG A 54 -28.03 8.77 -4.92
N ASN A 55 -27.48 8.57 -3.73
CA ASN A 55 -27.99 7.62 -2.74
C ASN A 55 -29.25 8.16 -2.02
N ASP A 56 -29.31 9.47 -1.79
CA ASP A 56 -30.45 10.16 -1.16
C ASP A 56 -31.68 10.21 -2.09
N ILE A 57 -31.50 10.19 -3.42
CA ILE A 57 -32.61 10.02 -4.38
C ILE A 57 -33.29 8.64 -4.21
N GLY A 58 -32.61 7.66 -3.60
CA GLY A 58 -33.16 6.34 -3.28
C GLY A 58 -33.74 6.21 -1.86
N THR A 59 -33.58 7.19 -0.97
CA THR A 59 -34.08 7.09 0.41
C THR A 59 -34.32 8.50 0.98
N ALA A 60 -35.51 9.04 0.69
CA ALA A 60 -35.97 10.24 1.37
C ALA A 60 -36.32 9.92 2.83
N VAL A 61 -35.42 10.23 3.76
CA VAL A 61 -35.76 10.40 5.19
C VAL A 61 -35.10 11.67 5.73
N THR A 62 -35.95 12.49 6.31
CA THR A 62 -35.80 13.85 6.81
C THR A 62 -34.66 14.04 7.83
N THR A 63 -33.75 14.97 7.55
CA THR A 63 -32.77 15.52 8.50
C THR A 63 -33.39 16.61 9.40
N ALA A 64 -33.09 16.57 10.69
CA ALA A 64 -33.17 17.70 11.61
C ALA A 64 -31.74 18.17 11.99
N PRO A 65 -31.47 19.47 12.20
CA PRO A 65 -30.12 19.99 12.42
C PRO A 65 -29.74 20.02 13.92
N GLY A 66 -28.54 19.52 14.25
CA GLY A 66 -27.92 19.61 15.58
C GLY A 66 -26.93 20.77 15.66
N THR A 67 -27.15 21.62 16.66
CA THR A 67 -26.50 22.90 16.98
C THR A 67 -25.01 22.80 17.30
N ALA A 68 -24.23 23.77 16.81
CA ALA A 68 -22.83 24.01 17.14
C ALA A 68 -22.68 24.69 18.52
N GLY A 69 -21.70 24.25 19.32
CA GLY A 69 -21.30 24.88 20.57
C GLY A 69 -19.81 25.23 20.55
N GLU A 70 -19.50 26.52 20.51
CA GLU A 70 -18.17 27.09 20.77
C GLU A 70 -17.83 27.06 22.25
N THR A 71 -16.55 26.89 22.60
CA THR A 71 -16.03 27.39 23.89
C THR A 71 -14.57 27.79 23.75
N LYS A 72 -14.26 28.97 24.27
CA LYS A 72 -13.02 29.74 24.10
C LYS A 72 -12.22 29.74 25.41
N GLY A 73 -10.92 29.43 25.30
CA GLY A 73 -9.78 30.03 26.02
C GLY A 73 -9.56 29.72 27.51
N ASP A 74 -8.36 29.27 27.85
CA ASP A 74 -7.49 30.02 28.79
C ASP A 74 -6.00 29.70 28.55
N ALA A 75 -5.14 30.66 28.89
CA ALA A 75 -3.72 30.72 28.54
C ALA A 75 -2.79 30.62 29.76
N THR A 76 -1.53 30.25 29.47
CA THR A 76 -0.30 30.60 30.20
C THR A 76 0.18 29.63 31.29
N THR A 77 1.37 29.03 31.06
CA THR A 77 2.57 29.22 31.89
C THR A 77 3.80 28.71 31.15
N VAL A 78 4.79 29.60 30.97
CA VAL A 78 6.08 29.40 30.29
C VAL A 78 7.18 29.42 31.33
N THR A 79 8.09 28.43 31.35
CA THR A 79 9.45 28.54 31.93
C THR A 79 10.34 27.36 31.46
N PRO A 80 11.69 27.41 31.56
CA PRO A 80 12.56 27.65 30.41
C PRO A 80 13.48 26.46 30.05
N THR A 81 14.17 26.65 28.94
CA THR A 81 14.98 25.72 28.14
C THR A 81 16.25 25.23 28.84
N THR A 82 16.42 23.92 28.96
CA THR A 82 17.74 23.26 29.12
C THR A 82 18.11 22.58 27.80
N LYS A 83 19.24 22.99 27.23
CA LYS A 83 19.83 22.40 26.02
C LYS A 83 20.42 21.04 26.36
N THR A 84 19.64 19.99 26.16
CA THR A 84 20.17 18.63 26.04
C THR A 84 20.21 18.29 24.56
N THR A 85 21.35 17.84 24.06
CA THR A 85 21.46 17.18 22.76
C THR A 85 20.48 16.02 22.73
N ARG A 86 19.30 16.26 22.15
CA ARG A 86 18.21 15.30 22.08
C ARG A 86 18.59 14.28 21.02
N THR A 87 19.19 13.16 21.43
CA THR A 87 19.04 11.91 20.68
C THR A 87 17.55 11.78 20.40
N ALA A 88 17.15 11.83 19.13
CA ALA A 88 15.74 11.76 18.76
C ALA A 88 15.20 10.45 19.35
N ALA A 89 14.39 10.55 20.40
CA ALA A 89 13.63 9.42 20.89
C ALA A 89 12.84 8.91 19.69
N SER A 90 13.06 7.66 19.30
CA SER A 90 12.26 7.02 18.25
C SER A 90 10.80 7.20 18.64
N SER A 91 10.02 7.88 17.80
CA SER A 91 8.57 7.84 17.97
C SER A 91 8.17 6.36 17.96
N PRO A 92 7.28 5.91 18.87
CA PRO A 92 6.85 4.51 18.85
C PRO A 92 6.31 4.17 17.46
N LEU A 93 6.67 2.98 16.97
CA LEU A 93 6.19 2.47 15.69
C LEU A 93 4.65 2.47 15.66
N PRO A 94 4.03 2.84 14.54
CA PRO A 94 2.59 2.81 14.37
C PRO A 94 1.93 1.48 14.72
N SER A 95 0.75 1.57 15.32
CA SER A 95 -0.12 0.44 15.61
C SER A 95 -1.28 0.34 14.62
N PHE A 96 -1.70 -0.88 14.32
CA PHE A 96 -2.86 -1.16 13.48
C PHE A 96 -4.17 -0.83 14.21
N PHE A 97 -5.14 -0.25 13.50
CA PHE A 97 -6.49 0.05 14.01
C PHE A 97 -6.50 0.82 15.34
N ASP A 98 -5.69 1.87 15.42
CA ASP A 98 -5.51 2.70 16.63
C ASP A 98 -6.39 3.96 16.66
N SER A 99 -7.13 4.23 15.58
CA SER A 99 -8.43 4.86 15.71
C SER A 99 -9.33 3.88 16.43
N SER A 100 -9.99 4.30 17.51
CA SER A 100 -11.06 3.52 18.16
C SER A 100 -11.84 2.71 17.12
N LEU A 101 -11.90 1.39 17.29
CA LEU A 101 -12.61 0.41 16.44
C LEU A 101 -14.13 0.67 16.44
N ALA A 102 -14.54 1.87 16.06
CA ALA A 102 -15.91 2.34 15.99
C ALA A 102 -16.55 1.79 14.71
N SER A 103 -16.71 0.47 14.67
CA SER A 103 -17.44 -0.24 13.64
C SER A 103 -18.64 -0.93 14.25
N ASN A 104 -19.79 -0.80 13.58
CA ASN A 104 -21.01 -1.51 13.95
C ASN A 104 -20.83 -2.99 13.58
N PHE A 105 -20.30 -3.78 14.51
CA PHE A 105 -20.26 -5.24 14.37
C PHE A 105 -21.66 -5.82 14.51
N SER A 106 -21.92 -6.91 13.81
CA SER A 106 -23.22 -7.56 13.73
C SER A 106 -23.59 -8.29 15.03
N ASN A 107 -23.92 -7.56 16.10
CA ASN A 107 -24.41 -8.05 17.41
C ASN A 107 -23.69 -9.28 18.03
N ASP A 108 -22.50 -9.65 17.55
CA ASP A 108 -21.70 -10.78 18.02
C ASP A 108 -20.34 -10.29 18.51
N SER A 109 -19.94 -10.78 19.69
CA SER A 109 -18.65 -10.51 20.31
C SER A 109 -17.49 -11.30 19.66
N ALA A 110 -17.77 -12.32 18.85
CA ALA A 110 -16.76 -13.19 18.23
C ALA A 110 -15.82 -12.43 17.30
N CYS A 111 -16.36 -11.58 16.42
CA CYS A 111 -15.55 -10.82 15.47
C CYS A 111 -14.56 -9.85 16.13
N PRO A 112 -15.00 -8.92 17.02
CA PRO A 112 -14.06 -8.03 17.70
C PRO A 112 -13.05 -8.80 18.58
N ALA A 113 -13.44 -9.92 19.18
CA ALA A 113 -12.52 -10.78 19.92
C ALA A 113 -11.44 -11.40 19.02
N PHE A 114 -11.83 -11.91 17.84
CA PHE A 114 -10.89 -12.45 16.86
C PHE A 114 -9.92 -11.38 16.35
N ILE A 115 -10.42 -10.17 16.05
CA ILE A 115 -9.57 -9.05 15.64
C ILE A 115 -8.53 -8.73 16.71
N ASN A 116 -8.97 -8.59 17.97
CA ASN A 116 -8.06 -8.32 19.07
C ASN A 116 -7.03 -9.45 19.29
N SER A 117 -7.42 -10.70 19.03
CA SER A 117 -6.55 -11.86 19.18
C SER A 117 -5.32 -11.80 18.26
N PHE A 118 -5.49 -11.42 16.99
CA PHE A 118 -4.35 -11.32 16.08
C PHE A 118 -3.58 -10.01 16.29
N LEU A 119 -4.25 -8.90 16.66
CA LEU A 119 -3.56 -7.64 16.95
C LEU A 119 -2.61 -7.73 18.15
N THR A 120 -2.91 -8.62 19.10
CA THR A 120 -2.05 -8.89 20.25
C THR A 120 -1.05 -10.02 20.00
N ASN A 121 -1.18 -10.77 18.90
CA ASN A 121 -0.33 -11.91 18.58
C ASN A 121 1.10 -11.47 18.19
N PRO A 122 2.16 -12.04 18.80
CA PRO A 122 3.54 -11.64 18.50
C PRO A 122 3.97 -11.98 17.07
N THR A 123 3.49 -13.11 16.51
CA THR A 123 3.77 -13.49 15.12
C THR A 123 3.19 -12.48 14.14
N PHE A 124 1.97 -11.99 14.40
CA PHE A 124 1.36 -10.93 13.61
C PHE A 124 2.16 -9.63 13.70
N LYS A 125 2.57 -9.22 14.91
CA LYS A 125 3.38 -8.02 15.13
C LYS A 125 4.75 -8.10 14.45
N GLN A 126 5.37 -9.27 14.43
CA GLN A 126 6.65 -9.50 13.73
C GLN A 126 6.55 -9.28 12.22
N CYS A 127 5.38 -9.57 11.63
CA CYS A 127 5.15 -9.37 10.21
C CYS A 127 4.93 -7.91 9.81
N TYR A 128 4.69 -7.05 10.80
CA TYR A 128 4.50 -5.61 10.66
C TYR A 128 3.87 -5.17 9.33
N PRO A 129 2.64 -5.63 9.00
CA PRO A 129 2.09 -5.50 7.67
C PRO A 129 1.73 -4.06 7.30
N PHE A 130 2.60 -3.41 6.53
CA PHE A 130 2.38 -2.07 5.97
C PHE A 130 1.01 -1.90 5.29
N SER A 131 0.52 -2.96 4.65
CA SER A 131 -0.82 -3.03 4.03
C SER A 131 -1.98 -2.82 5.01
N LEU A 132 -1.83 -3.17 6.29
CA LEU A 132 -2.84 -2.87 7.33
C LEU A 132 -2.63 -1.49 7.94
N LEU A 133 -1.40 -0.98 7.99
CA LEU A 133 -1.14 0.40 8.45
C LEU A 133 -1.80 1.43 7.54
N LEU A 134 -1.70 1.23 6.22
CA LEU A 134 -2.29 2.11 5.20
C LEU A 134 -3.81 2.31 5.35
N GLN A 135 -4.55 1.34 5.92
CA GLN A 135 -6.01 1.36 5.90
C GLN A 135 -6.66 1.88 7.19
N GLY A 136 -5.94 1.91 8.31
CA GLY A 136 -6.58 2.13 9.60
C GLY A 136 -5.68 2.55 10.74
N SER A 137 -4.50 3.10 10.46
CA SER A 137 -3.57 3.55 11.50
C SER A 137 -3.44 5.09 11.51
N ARG A 138 -4.03 5.73 12.51
CA ARG A 138 -3.84 7.16 12.81
C ARG A 138 -2.39 7.45 13.14
N SER A 139 -1.69 6.58 13.88
CA SER A 139 -0.27 6.76 14.14
C SER A 139 0.57 6.64 12.87
N PHE A 140 0.18 5.81 11.91
CA PHE A 140 0.80 5.77 10.59
C PHE A 140 0.59 7.08 9.83
N PHE A 141 -0.64 7.61 9.81
CA PHE A 141 -0.93 8.92 9.21
C PHE A 141 -0.25 10.11 9.93
N GLN A 142 0.23 9.93 11.17
CA GLN A 142 1.14 10.89 11.78
C GLN A 142 2.60 10.65 11.37
N ALA A 143 3.02 9.39 11.26
CA ALA A 143 4.37 9.04 10.86
C ALA A 143 4.67 9.49 9.42
N GLU A 144 3.71 9.41 8.51
CA GLU A 144 3.90 9.81 7.11
C GLU A 144 4.19 11.31 6.89
N LYS A 145 3.89 12.15 7.89
CA LYS A 145 4.18 13.59 7.84
C LYS A 145 5.65 13.93 8.00
N SER A 146 6.49 12.94 8.27
CA SER A 146 7.93 13.11 8.44
C SER A 146 8.66 12.01 7.70
N LEU A 147 9.59 12.41 6.82
CA LEU A 147 10.45 11.47 6.09
C LEU A 147 11.17 10.51 7.03
N VAL A 148 11.70 11.01 8.15
CA VAL A 148 12.40 10.18 9.15
C VAL A 148 11.46 9.16 9.76
N SER A 149 10.28 9.59 10.20
CA SER A 149 9.31 8.69 10.82
C SER A 149 8.82 7.62 9.85
N ILE A 150 8.46 7.98 8.61
CA ILE A 150 7.98 6.99 7.64
C ILE A 150 9.09 6.01 7.24
N THR A 151 10.34 6.45 7.12
CA THR A 151 11.48 5.56 6.89
C THR A 151 11.63 4.55 8.02
N GLN A 152 11.45 4.93 9.29
CA GLN A 152 11.48 3.98 10.41
C GLN A 152 10.36 2.92 10.34
N VAL A 153 9.17 3.30 9.85
CA VAL A 153 8.06 2.36 9.61
C VAL A 153 8.41 1.39 8.49
N LEU A 154 9.01 1.88 7.42
CA LEU A 154 9.42 1.08 6.27
C LEU A 154 10.57 0.14 6.65
N ASP A 155 11.55 0.59 7.43
CA ASP A 155 12.62 -0.28 7.96
C ASP A 155 12.05 -1.45 8.78
N ALA A 156 11.08 -1.17 9.66
CA ALA A 156 10.41 -2.21 10.43
C ALA A 156 9.60 -3.18 9.56
N THR A 157 8.95 -2.66 8.51
CA THR A 157 8.22 -3.48 7.53
C THR A 157 9.18 -4.39 6.77
N CYS A 158 10.25 -3.81 6.21
CA CYS A 158 11.17 -4.47 5.29
C CYS A 158 12.17 -5.42 5.99
N ALA A 159 12.23 -5.40 7.32
CA ALA A 159 12.96 -6.38 8.12
C ALA A 159 12.21 -7.72 8.27
N ALA A 160 10.91 -7.78 7.96
CA ALA A 160 10.10 -8.98 8.15
C ALA A 160 10.41 -10.08 7.11
N ASN A 161 10.22 -11.35 7.50
CA ASN A 161 10.32 -12.46 6.55
C ASN A 161 9.09 -12.47 5.63
N ALA A 162 9.22 -11.89 4.44
CA ALA A 162 8.12 -11.71 3.49
C ALA A 162 7.39 -13.02 3.15
N THR A 163 8.10 -14.12 2.92
CA THR A 163 7.50 -15.42 2.54
C THR A 163 6.70 -16.01 3.68
N PHE A 164 7.27 -16.05 4.88
CA PHE A 164 6.59 -16.55 6.08
C PHE A 164 5.33 -15.70 6.37
N CYS A 165 5.48 -14.39 6.39
CA CYS A 165 4.41 -13.46 6.70
C CYS A 165 3.29 -13.48 5.67
N THR A 166 3.62 -13.62 4.39
CA THR A 166 2.61 -13.82 3.34
C THR A 166 1.77 -15.07 3.60
N SER A 167 2.41 -16.20 3.93
CA SER A 167 1.69 -17.44 4.23
C SER A 167 0.82 -17.33 5.48
N TYR A 168 1.37 -16.74 6.54
CA TYR A 168 0.67 -16.51 7.80
C TYR A 168 -0.55 -15.60 7.62
N LEU A 169 -0.38 -14.44 6.98
CA LEU A 169 -1.45 -13.46 6.79
C LEU A 169 -2.54 -13.98 5.84
N ASN A 170 -2.19 -14.75 4.80
CA ASN A 170 -3.19 -15.40 3.94
C ASN A 170 -4.09 -16.38 4.73
N ARG A 171 -3.50 -17.17 5.65
CA ARG A 171 -4.26 -18.08 6.52
C ARG A 171 -5.12 -17.29 7.51
N LEU A 172 -4.56 -16.25 8.09
CA LEU A 172 -5.28 -15.37 9.02
C LEU A 172 -6.49 -14.71 8.34
N ALA A 173 -6.35 -14.28 7.07
CA ALA A 173 -7.44 -13.74 6.27
C ALA A 173 -8.55 -14.76 5.99
N THR A 174 -8.19 -16.02 5.72
CA THR A 174 -9.18 -17.11 5.59
C THR A 174 -9.97 -17.26 6.90
N ASN A 175 -9.26 -17.37 8.03
CA ASN A 175 -9.88 -17.49 9.35
C ASN A 175 -10.76 -16.28 9.68
N LEU A 176 -10.35 -15.06 9.30
CA LEU A 176 -11.14 -13.84 9.50
C LEU A 176 -12.54 -13.97 8.87
N THR A 177 -12.62 -14.54 7.66
CA THR A 177 -13.88 -14.69 6.93
C THR A 177 -14.71 -15.91 7.34
N ASP A 178 -14.21 -16.73 8.26
CA ASP A 178 -14.96 -17.88 8.76
C ASP A 178 -16.20 -17.45 9.54
N ALA A 179 -17.26 -18.25 9.45
CA ALA A 179 -18.53 -18.01 10.13
C ALA A 179 -18.39 -17.92 11.66
N ALA A 180 -17.39 -18.58 12.24
CA ALA A 180 -17.10 -18.56 13.67
C ALA A 180 -16.38 -17.27 14.14
N ASN A 181 -15.88 -16.46 13.21
CA ASN A 181 -15.13 -15.23 13.49
C ASN A 181 -15.88 -14.01 12.96
N CYS A 182 -15.42 -13.41 11.85
CA CYS A 182 -16.02 -12.21 11.27
C CYS A 182 -16.81 -12.50 9.99
N GLY A 183 -17.15 -13.75 9.67
CA GLY A 183 -17.79 -14.10 8.40
C GLY A 183 -19.12 -13.39 8.14
N ALA A 184 -19.93 -13.13 9.17
CA ALA A 184 -21.17 -12.35 9.03
C ALA A 184 -20.87 -10.88 8.71
N ASP A 185 -20.01 -10.25 9.50
CA ASP A 185 -19.56 -8.87 9.32
C ASP A 185 -18.85 -8.64 7.97
N TYR A 186 -18.06 -9.61 7.53
CA TYR A 186 -17.40 -9.57 6.22
C TYR A 186 -18.42 -9.55 5.08
N LYS A 187 -19.45 -10.41 5.14
CA LYS A 187 -20.54 -10.45 4.14
C LYS A 187 -21.38 -9.18 4.14
N LEU A 188 -21.59 -8.58 5.30
CA LEU A 188 -22.25 -7.27 5.45
C LEU A 188 -21.35 -6.10 5.03
N GLY A 189 -20.09 -6.35 4.70
CA GLY A 189 -19.15 -5.35 4.23
C GLY A 189 -18.66 -4.42 5.33
N ASN A 190 -18.65 -4.86 6.59
CA ASN A 190 -18.09 -4.11 7.71
C ASN A 190 -16.69 -3.60 7.37
N SER A 191 -16.48 -2.28 7.48
CA SER A 191 -15.28 -1.62 6.97
C SER A 191 -14.00 -2.14 7.59
N ILE A 192 -13.98 -2.36 8.92
CA ILE A 192 -12.80 -2.87 9.62
C ILE A 192 -12.47 -4.29 9.17
N VAL A 193 -13.48 -5.15 9.04
CA VAL A 193 -13.27 -6.55 8.64
C VAL A 193 -12.78 -6.64 7.19
N VAL A 194 -13.39 -5.87 6.28
CA VAL A 194 -12.98 -5.86 4.88
C VAL A 194 -11.57 -5.27 4.73
N GLN A 195 -11.26 -4.17 5.42
CA GLN A 195 -9.92 -3.58 5.38
C GLN A 195 -8.86 -4.53 5.97
N ALA A 196 -9.16 -5.22 7.07
CA ALA A 196 -8.27 -6.22 7.63
C ALA A 196 -8.02 -7.36 6.64
N TYR A 197 -9.08 -7.87 6.00
CA TYR A 197 -8.97 -8.90 4.96
C TYR A 197 -8.10 -8.44 3.77
N ASP A 198 -8.43 -7.30 3.18
CA ASP A 198 -7.71 -6.74 2.02
C ASP A 198 -6.25 -6.43 2.38
N GLY A 199 -6.00 -5.93 3.59
CA GLY A 199 -4.66 -5.70 4.09
C GLY A 199 -3.85 -6.98 4.22
N MET A 200 -4.45 -8.06 4.72
CA MET A 200 -3.76 -9.34 4.89
C MET A 200 -3.47 -10.00 3.53
N ILE A 201 -4.45 -10.02 2.63
CA ILE A 201 -4.32 -10.63 1.30
C ILE A 201 -3.40 -9.81 0.39
N GLY A 202 -3.41 -8.48 0.53
CA GLY A 202 -2.57 -7.51 -0.19
C GLY A 202 -1.16 -7.34 0.38
N TYR A 203 -0.80 -8.05 1.47
CA TYR A 203 0.50 -7.92 2.13
C TYR A 203 1.69 -8.07 1.17
N GLN A 204 1.75 -9.16 0.41
CA GLN A 204 2.91 -9.48 -0.43
C GLN A 204 3.24 -8.39 -1.46
N PRO A 205 2.30 -7.96 -2.34
CA PRO A 205 2.61 -6.91 -3.30
C PRO A 205 2.97 -5.59 -2.62
N LEU A 206 2.35 -5.26 -1.48
CA LEU A 206 2.66 -4.01 -0.78
C LEU A 206 3.98 -4.04 -0.02
N TYR A 207 4.34 -5.17 0.56
CA TYR A 207 5.67 -5.39 1.11
C TYR A 207 6.71 -5.15 0.00
N ALA A 208 6.55 -5.81 -1.15
CA ALA A 208 7.50 -5.69 -2.25
C ALA A 208 7.60 -4.25 -2.78
N ALA A 209 6.47 -3.54 -2.94
CA ALA A 209 6.47 -2.16 -3.41
C ALA A 209 7.00 -1.16 -2.37
N SER A 210 6.62 -1.28 -1.10
CA SER A 210 7.04 -0.36 -0.03
C SER A 210 8.54 -0.49 0.28
N CYS A 211 9.12 -1.67 0.07
CA CYS A 211 10.55 -1.92 0.21
C CYS A 211 11.39 -1.58 -1.02
N LEU A 212 10.80 -1.04 -2.09
CA LEU A 212 11.58 -0.49 -3.21
C LEU A 212 12.34 0.75 -2.74
N THR A 213 13.63 0.80 -3.03
CA THR A 213 14.48 1.96 -2.82
C THR A 213 14.92 2.53 -4.16
N ASP A 214 14.80 3.83 -4.32
CA ASP A 214 15.32 4.55 -5.49
C ASP A 214 16.84 4.34 -5.59
N PRO A 215 17.37 3.80 -6.72
CA PRO A 215 18.79 3.54 -6.87
C PRO A 215 19.66 4.80 -6.84
N ASP A 216 19.11 5.97 -7.16
CA ASP A 216 19.88 7.21 -7.24
C ASP A 216 20.04 7.88 -5.86
N THR A 217 19.02 7.75 -5.00
CA THR A 217 18.98 8.42 -3.70
C THR A 217 19.11 7.48 -2.50
N GLY A 218 18.87 6.17 -2.71
CA GLY A 218 18.78 5.17 -1.64
C GLY A 218 17.52 5.31 -0.77
N ALA A 219 16.64 6.27 -1.04
CA ALA A 219 15.42 6.49 -0.27
C ALA A 219 14.32 5.52 -0.71
N TYR A 220 13.45 5.13 0.23
CA TYR A 220 12.28 4.32 -0.12
C TYR A 220 11.35 5.06 -1.08
N CYS A 221 10.91 4.35 -2.12
CA CYS A 221 9.97 4.87 -3.11
C CYS A 221 8.65 5.32 -2.47
N PHE A 222 8.15 4.60 -1.45
CA PHE A 222 6.95 5.01 -0.73
C PHE A 222 7.17 6.30 0.05
N ALA A 223 8.31 6.40 0.75
CA ALA A 223 8.64 7.60 1.52
C ALA A 223 8.69 8.83 0.61
N ASN A 224 9.36 8.73 -0.54
CA ASN A 224 9.37 9.80 -1.54
C ASN A 224 7.95 10.10 -2.06
N ALA A 225 7.12 9.09 -2.32
CA ALA A 225 5.76 9.30 -2.82
C ALA A 225 4.85 10.03 -1.81
N ILE A 226 4.92 9.68 -0.52
CA ILE A 226 4.03 10.24 0.51
C ILE A 226 4.50 11.60 1.02
N THR A 227 5.81 11.89 1.00
CA THR A 227 6.35 13.20 1.42
C THR A 227 6.49 14.20 0.29
N ASN A 228 6.25 13.79 -0.96
CA ASN A 228 6.29 14.70 -2.10
C ASN A 228 5.00 15.53 -2.18
N LEU A 229 5.11 16.81 -1.82
CA LEU A 229 4.00 17.76 -1.81
C LEU A 229 3.67 18.35 -3.18
N THR A 230 4.51 18.13 -4.21
CA THR A 230 4.28 18.62 -5.57
C THR A 230 3.61 17.58 -6.47
N THR A 231 3.84 16.29 -6.22
CA THR A 231 3.19 15.19 -6.95
C THR A 231 2.66 14.14 -5.98
N THR A 232 1.47 14.41 -5.42
CA THR A 232 0.81 13.53 -4.45
C THR A 232 0.27 12.25 -5.08
N ALA A 233 0.04 12.23 -6.40
CA ALA A 233 -0.60 11.12 -7.10
C ALA A 233 0.14 9.78 -6.97
N ASN A 234 1.46 9.79 -6.76
CA ASN A 234 2.27 8.57 -6.63
C ASN A 234 1.86 7.72 -5.41
N VAL A 235 1.31 8.33 -4.35
CA VAL A 235 0.87 7.57 -3.16
C VAL A 235 -0.30 6.65 -3.47
N TYR A 236 -1.20 7.03 -4.39
CA TYR A 236 -2.40 6.27 -4.71
C TYR A 236 -2.12 4.88 -5.26
N PHE A 237 -0.96 4.69 -5.88
CA PHE A 237 -0.53 3.40 -6.38
C PHE A 237 -0.36 2.36 -5.26
N TYR A 238 -0.01 2.79 -4.04
CA TYR A 238 0.12 1.90 -2.87
C TYR A 238 -1.22 1.45 -2.29
N TYR A 239 -2.34 1.91 -2.84
CA TYR A 239 -3.67 1.42 -2.47
C TYR A 239 -4.24 0.46 -3.52
N LEU A 240 -3.62 0.30 -4.69
CA LEU A 240 -4.06 -0.66 -5.71
C LEU A 240 -4.18 -2.09 -5.17
N PRO A 241 -3.22 -2.61 -4.38
CA PRO A 241 -3.34 -3.97 -3.85
C PRO A 241 -4.39 -4.14 -2.76
N LEU A 242 -4.96 -3.03 -2.26
CA LEU A 242 -6.03 -2.95 -1.26
C LEU A 242 -7.39 -2.76 -1.92
N ASN A 243 -7.54 -3.22 -3.17
CA ASN A 243 -8.76 -3.08 -3.97
C ASN A 243 -9.21 -1.63 -4.17
N SER A 244 -8.28 -0.66 -4.09
CA SER A 244 -8.59 0.74 -4.33
C SER A 244 -8.15 1.15 -5.73
N SER A 245 -9.07 1.64 -6.57
CA SER A 245 -8.69 2.15 -7.89
C SER A 245 -8.10 3.55 -7.83
N LEU A 246 -7.30 3.89 -8.84
CA LEU A 246 -6.82 5.26 -9.01
C LEU A 246 -8.01 6.21 -9.20
N PRO A 247 -7.97 7.42 -8.60
CA PRO A 247 -8.93 8.47 -8.90
C PRO A 247 -8.92 8.80 -10.40
N THR A 248 -10.11 8.92 -10.99
CA THR A 248 -10.32 9.20 -12.42
C THR A 248 -9.91 10.60 -12.86
N SER A 249 -9.71 11.53 -11.92
CA SER A 249 -9.27 12.90 -12.20
C SER A 249 -8.08 13.28 -11.32
N GLY A 250 -7.15 14.07 -11.85
CA GLY A 250 -6.03 14.65 -11.09
C GLY A 250 -5.07 13.62 -10.48
N SER A 251 -4.82 12.51 -11.17
CA SER A 251 -3.79 11.52 -10.84
C SER A 251 -2.66 11.66 -11.85
N GLU A 252 -1.92 12.77 -11.83
CA GLU A 252 -0.74 12.95 -12.70
C GLU A 252 0.51 12.50 -11.93
N PRO A 253 0.93 11.23 -12.05
CA PRO A 253 2.07 10.74 -11.30
C PRO A 253 3.40 11.27 -11.86
N SER A 254 4.44 11.20 -11.04
CA SER A 254 5.79 11.40 -11.54
C SER A 254 6.22 10.13 -12.28
N CYS A 255 6.48 10.24 -13.58
CA CYS A 255 6.89 9.14 -14.45
C CYS A 255 8.35 8.74 -14.22
N ASN A 256 8.65 8.26 -13.01
CA ASN A 256 10.00 7.94 -12.55
C ASN A 256 10.22 6.42 -12.37
N TRP A 257 11.43 6.06 -11.97
CA TRP A 257 11.82 4.67 -11.73
C TRP A 257 10.92 4.00 -10.67
N CYS A 258 10.63 4.70 -9.56
CA CYS A 258 9.81 4.17 -8.48
C CYS A 258 8.41 3.77 -8.95
N LEU A 259 7.74 4.62 -9.75
CA LEU A 259 6.42 4.29 -10.30
C LEU A 259 6.50 3.06 -11.20
N LYS A 260 7.48 3.02 -12.11
CA LYS A 260 7.66 1.91 -13.05
C LYS A 260 7.89 0.57 -12.33
N GLN A 261 8.73 0.55 -11.30
CA GLN A 261 9.00 -0.66 -10.52
C GLN A 261 7.81 -1.07 -9.64
N THR A 262 7.12 -0.10 -9.03
CA THR A 262 5.91 -0.36 -8.25
C THR A 262 4.86 -1.05 -9.11
N MET A 263 4.62 -0.54 -10.32
CA MET A 263 3.71 -1.17 -11.27
C MET A 263 4.21 -2.54 -11.76
N ALA A 264 5.52 -2.74 -11.95
CA ALA A 264 6.05 -4.05 -12.29
C ALA A 264 5.81 -5.12 -11.20
N VAL A 265 5.96 -4.74 -9.93
CA VAL A 265 5.60 -5.60 -8.77
C VAL A 265 4.13 -5.98 -8.82
N TYR A 266 3.25 -5.01 -9.04
CA TYR A 266 1.80 -5.23 -9.08
C TYR A 266 1.35 -6.06 -10.26
N ARG A 267 1.98 -5.85 -11.43
CA ARG A 267 1.78 -6.71 -12.61
C ARG A 267 2.02 -8.16 -12.26
N SER A 268 3.18 -8.45 -11.66
CA SER A 268 3.56 -9.82 -11.30
C SER A 268 2.56 -10.42 -10.31
N ALA A 269 2.17 -9.65 -9.28
CA ALA A 269 1.19 -10.09 -8.29
C ALA A 269 -0.20 -10.33 -8.90
N ALA A 270 -0.57 -9.59 -9.95
CA ALA A 270 -1.83 -9.77 -10.66
C ALA A 270 -1.91 -11.10 -11.43
N ALA A 271 -0.82 -11.89 -11.52
CA ALA A 271 -0.85 -13.27 -11.99
C ALA A 271 -1.83 -14.13 -11.18
N ASP A 272 -1.93 -13.90 -9.87
CA ASP A 272 -2.96 -14.51 -9.02
C ASP A 272 -4.27 -13.73 -9.13
N ARG A 273 -5.22 -14.28 -9.90
CA ARG A 273 -6.53 -13.65 -10.13
C ARG A 273 -7.41 -13.62 -8.88
N LYS A 274 -7.03 -14.30 -7.79
CA LYS A 274 -7.74 -14.23 -6.50
C LYS A 274 -7.30 -13.03 -5.65
N LYS A 275 -6.22 -12.35 -6.03
CA LYS A 275 -5.72 -11.17 -5.31
C LYS A 275 -6.41 -9.89 -5.81
N PRO A 276 -6.73 -8.92 -4.92
CA PRO A 276 -7.39 -7.69 -5.33
C PRO A 276 -6.64 -6.89 -6.40
N ILE A 277 -5.31 -6.96 -6.42
CA ILE A 277 -4.51 -6.26 -7.44
C ILE A 277 -4.87 -6.67 -8.88
N ALA A 278 -5.43 -7.86 -9.11
CA ALA A 278 -5.84 -8.30 -10.44
C ALA A 278 -7.03 -7.49 -11.01
N SER A 279 -7.87 -6.90 -10.17
CA SER A 279 -8.99 -6.04 -10.61
C SER A 279 -8.56 -4.58 -10.80
N THR A 280 -7.52 -4.11 -10.10
CA THR A 280 -7.11 -2.70 -10.10
C THR A 280 -5.91 -2.42 -11.00
N TYR A 281 -5.07 -3.41 -11.31
CA TYR A 281 -3.83 -3.21 -12.07
C TYR A 281 -4.07 -2.68 -13.48
N LEU A 282 -4.99 -3.29 -14.24
CA LEU A 282 -5.16 -3.02 -15.66
C LEU A 282 -5.55 -1.56 -15.93
N SER A 283 -6.58 -1.08 -15.23
CA SER A 283 -7.05 0.29 -15.35
C SER A 283 -6.01 1.31 -14.86
N ALA A 284 -5.23 0.96 -13.84
CA ALA A 284 -4.13 1.79 -13.37
C ALA A 284 -3.00 1.87 -14.41
N ALA A 285 -2.61 0.75 -15.02
CA ALA A 285 -1.55 0.70 -16.02
C ALA A 285 -1.92 1.50 -17.28
N GLN A 286 -3.17 1.41 -17.73
CA GLN A 286 -3.68 2.21 -18.85
C GLN A 286 -3.62 3.72 -18.57
N GLN A 287 -3.99 4.13 -17.35
CA GLN A 287 -3.87 5.54 -16.95
C GLN A 287 -2.41 5.99 -16.92
N VAL A 288 -1.51 5.17 -16.38
CA VAL A 288 -0.07 5.47 -16.38
C VAL A 288 0.47 5.62 -17.79
N ASP A 289 0.18 4.69 -18.71
CA ASP A 289 0.69 4.77 -20.09
C ASP A 289 0.08 5.95 -20.87
N THR A 290 -1.13 6.37 -20.52
CA THR A 290 -1.75 7.59 -21.08
C THR A 290 -0.98 8.86 -20.68
N ILE A 291 -0.46 8.91 -19.45
CA ILE A 291 0.18 10.10 -18.88
C ILE A 291 1.71 10.09 -19.10
N CYS A 292 2.34 8.95 -18.84
CA CYS A 292 3.79 8.76 -18.88
C CYS A 292 4.33 8.34 -20.25
N GLY A 293 3.44 8.14 -21.23
CA GLY A 293 3.77 7.69 -22.57
C GLY A 293 3.56 6.18 -22.76
N PRO A 294 3.34 5.75 -24.01
CA PRO A 294 2.99 4.38 -24.32
C PRO A 294 4.09 3.41 -23.88
N ALA A 295 3.69 2.27 -23.31
CA ALA A 295 4.58 1.22 -22.81
C ALA A 295 5.55 1.68 -21.71
N PHE A 296 5.20 2.73 -20.96
CA PHE A 296 5.95 3.12 -19.77
C PHE A 296 5.91 2.01 -18.72
N VAL A 297 4.71 1.46 -18.49
CA VAL A 297 4.46 0.19 -17.81
C VAL A 297 3.86 -0.81 -18.80
N ASN A 298 3.54 -2.02 -18.34
CA ASN A 298 2.91 -3.01 -19.21
C ASN A 298 1.43 -3.09 -18.89
N ASP A 299 0.59 -2.62 -19.81
CA ASP A 299 -0.86 -2.49 -19.71
C ASP A 299 -1.64 -3.79 -19.97
N THR A 300 -0.99 -4.95 -19.92
CA THR A 300 -1.66 -6.26 -20.02
C THR A 300 -1.64 -7.01 -18.69
N LEU A 301 -2.32 -8.15 -18.55
CA LEU A 301 -2.11 -9.02 -17.39
C LEU A 301 -1.11 -10.13 -17.74
N PRO A 302 -0.25 -10.57 -16.79
CA PRO A 302 0.56 -11.76 -17.02
C PRO A 302 -0.33 -13.01 -17.12
N ALA A 303 0.22 -14.11 -17.62
CA ALA A 303 -0.45 -15.41 -17.60
C ALA A 303 -0.97 -15.72 -16.18
N ALA A 304 -2.21 -16.17 -16.10
CA ALA A 304 -2.82 -16.50 -14.81
C ALA A 304 -2.12 -17.72 -14.20
N ILE A 305 -1.83 -17.66 -12.90
CA ILE A 305 -1.39 -18.86 -12.19
C ILE A 305 -2.58 -19.81 -12.04
N VAL A 306 -2.54 -20.92 -12.76
CA VAL A 306 -3.50 -22.00 -12.60
C VAL A 306 -2.96 -22.90 -11.50
N SER A 307 -3.58 -22.86 -10.31
CA SER A 307 -3.28 -23.86 -9.28
C SER A 307 -3.90 -25.18 -9.74
N ASN A 308 -3.11 -26.02 -10.41
CA ASN A 308 -3.53 -27.38 -10.78
C ASN A 308 -3.67 -28.22 -9.51
N ALA A 309 -4.82 -28.13 -8.84
CA ALA A 309 -5.25 -29.13 -7.86
C ALA A 309 -5.87 -30.33 -8.60
N ALA A 310 -5.13 -30.96 -9.51
CA ALA A 310 -5.47 -32.24 -10.13
C ALA A 310 -4.32 -32.78 -10.98
N SER A 311 -3.49 -33.67 -10.42
CA SER A 311 -3.00 -34.88 -11.10
C SER A 311 -2.05 -35.71 -10.20
N LEU A 312 -2.53 -36.18 -9.05
CA LEU A 312 -2.16 -37.55 -8.62
C LEU A 312 -3.11 -38.52 -9.33
N ALA A 313 -2.94 -38.62 -10.65
CA ALA A 313 -3.55 -39.68 -11.44
C ALA A 313 -2.42 -40.40 -12.17
N LYS A 314 -1.92 -41.44 -11.50
CA LYS A 314 -1.39 -42.68 -12.09
C LYS A 314 -0.45 -42.45 -13.28
N GLY A 315 0.84 -42.30 -12.97
CA GLY A 315 1.89 -42.42 -13.98
C GLY A 315 1.74 -43.75 -14.75
N PRO A 316 1.97 -43.75 -16.07
CA PRO A 316 1.92 -44.98 -16.85
C PRO A 316 3.00 -45.94 -16.36
N SER A 317 2.57 -47.16 -16.04
CA SER A 317 3.41 -48.30 -15.71
C SER A 317 4.45 -48.53 -16.79
N LEU A 318 5.69 -48.09 -16.52
CA LEU A 318 6.87 -48.34 -17.33
C LEU A 318 7.40 -49.75 -17.01
N HIS A 319 6.63 -50.77 -17.36
CA HIS A 319 7.15 -52.12 -17.54
C HIS A 319 7.19 -52.39 -19.04
N TRP A 320 8.23 -53.09 -19.50
CA TRP A 320 8.57 -53.42 -20.89
C TRP A 320 9.55 -52.47 -21.60
N LEU A 321 10.76 -52.34 -21.05
CA LEU A 321 11.99 -52.38 -21.85
C LEU A 321 13.03 -53.21 -21.09
N ALA A 322 13.13 -54.49 -21.46
CA ALA A 322 14.24 -55.35 -21.06
C ALA A 322 15.48 -54.96 -21.88
N PRO A 323 16.65 -54.71 -21.26
CA PRO A 323 17.89 -54.60 -22.01
C PRO A 323 18.51 -56.00 -22.15
N ALA A 324 18.62 -56.47 -23.39
CA ALA A 324 19.58 -57.50 -23.74
C ALA A 324 20.99 -56.89 -23.72
N LEU A 325 21.79 -57.24 -22.71
CA LEU A 325 23.22 -56.98 -22.70
C LEU A 325 23.95 -58.17 -22.07
N LEU A 326 24.17 -59.21 -22.87
CA LEU A 326 25.18 -60.22 -22.60
C LEU A 326 26.47 -59.76 -23.30
N ILE A 327 27.40 -59.19 -22.54
CA ILE A 327 28.80 -59.09 -22.95
C ILE A 327 29.64 -59.84 -21.92
N SER A 328 30.30 -60.86 -22.46
CA SER A 328 31.33 -61.76 -21.95
C SER A 328 32.35 -61.14 -20.98
N VAL A 329 32.54 -61.78 -19.83
CA VAL A 329 33.78 -61.69 -19.05
C VAL A 329 34.72 -62.77 -19.55
N ALA A 330 35.84 -62.34 -20.11
CA ALA A 330 36.98 -63.20 -20.41
C ALA A 330 37.86 -63.33 -19.16
N ALA A 331 38.21 -64.56 -18.77
CA ALA A 331 39.52 -64.88 -18.20
C ALA A 331 39.72 -66.40 -18.07
N TYR A 332 40.76 -66.85 -18.77
CA TYR A 332 41.48 -68.11 -18.63
C TYR A 332 41.72 -68.55 -17.18
N LEU A 333 41.58 -69.86 -16.93
CA LEU A 333 42.41 -70.62 -15.99
C LEU A 333 42.49 -72.07 -16.48
N ILE A 334 43.75 -72.49 -16.75
CA ILE A 334 44.27 -73.83 -17.09
C ILE A 334 44.11 -74.26 -18.55
#